data_AF-A0A7T8GL33-F1
#
_entry.id   AF-A0A7T8GL33-F1
#
_cell.length_a   1.000
_cell.length_b   1.000
_cell.length_c   1.000
_cell.angle_alpha   90.00
_cell.angle_beta   90.00
_cell.angle_gamma   90.00
#
_symmetry.space_group_name_H-M   'P 1'
#
loop_
_entity.id
_entity.type
_entity.pdbx_description
1 polymer ?
#
loop_
_entity_poly.entity_id
_entity_poly.type
_entity_poly.pdbx_seq_one_letter_code
_entity_poly.pdbx_strand_id
1 'polypeptide(L)' 'MVKEENKTRLETAFYVAECKLGIARLLDPEDVDVESPDEKSIMTYVAQFLHRYPEGEDVE' A
#
# COMPACT_ATOMS: atom_id res chain seq x y z
N MET A 1 -6.19 -24.94 2.59
CA MET A 1 -5.98 -23.50 2.79
C MET A 1 -5.97 -22.86 1.43
N VAL A 2 -6.98 -22.05 1.11
CA VAL A 2 -6.95 -21.23 -0.10
C VAL A 2 -5.89 -20.16 0.16
N LYS A 3 -4.77 -20.20 -0.54
CA LYS A 3 -3.88 -19.04 -0.60
C LYS A 3 -4.68 -17.96 -1.32
N GLU A 4 -4.97 -16.85 -0.66
CA GLU A 4 -5.43 -15.68 -1.39
C GLU A 4 -4.36 -15.31 -2.42
N GLU A 5 -4.80 -15.04 -3.65
CA GLU A 5 -3.93 -14.56 -4.71
C GLU A 5 -3.33 -13.22 -4.28
N ASN A 6 -2.05 -12.99 -4.62
CA ASN A 6 -1.32 -11.79 -4.17
C ASN A 6 -2.05 -10.50 -4.58
N LYS A 7 -2.68 -10.50 -5.76
CA LYS A 7 -3.57 -9.43 -6.24
C LYS A 7 -4.70 -9.11 -5.27
N THR A 8 -5.39 -10.11 -4.72
CA THR A 8 -6.48 -9.90 -3.74
C THR A 8 -5.97 -9.23 -2.46
N ARG A 9 -4.76 -9.59 -2.02
CA ARG A 9 -4.13 -8.99 -0.84
C ARG A 9 -3.75 -7.54 -1.10
N LEU A 10 -3.20 -7.24 -2.27
CA LEU A 10 -2.87 -5.88 -2.71
C LEU A 10 -4.13 -5.02 -2.83
N GLU A 11 -5.17 -5.53 -3.47
CA GLU A 11 -6.47 -4.86 -3.60
C GLU A 11 -7.06 -4.51 -2.22
N THR A 12 -7.07 -5.49 -1.30
CA THR A 12 -7.55 -5.28 0.06
C THR A 12 -6.72 -4.23 0.80
N ALA A 13 -5.38 -4.29 0.67
CA ALA A 13 -4.49 -3.33 1.31
C ALA A 13 -4.71 -1.89 0.79
N PHE A 14 -4.83 -1.72 -0.53
CA PHE A 14 -5.07 -0.40 -1.14
C PHE A 14 -6.44 0.14 -0.76
N TYR A 15 -7.48 -0.70 -0.77
CA TYR A 15 -8.82 -0.33 -0.34
C TYR A 15 -8.85 0.12 1.13
N VAL A 16 -8.18 -0.61 2.02
CA VAL A 16 -8.09 -0.25 3.45
C VAL A 16 -7.31 1.05 3.63
N ALA A 17 -6.19 1.23 2.94
CA ALA A 17 -5.40 2.46 3.01
C ALA A 17 -6.21 3.69 2.59
N GLU A 18 -6.99 3.59 1.51
CA GLU A 18 -7.86 4.66 1.06
C GLU A 18 -9.01 4.91 2.05
N CYS A 19 -9.77 3.88 2.40
CA CYS A 19 -11.00 4.02 3.19
C CYS A 19 -10.75 4.33 4.67
N LYS A 20 -9.64 3.85 5.25
CA LYS A 20 -9.36 3.98 6.69
C LYS A 20 -8.28 5.00 7.00
N LEU A 21 -7.29 5.14 6.13
CA LEU A 21 -6.14 6.02 6.36
C LEU A 21 -6.21 7.31 5.51
N GLY A 22 -7.06 7.34 4.49
CA GLY A 22 -7.17 8.46 3.55
C GLY A 22 -5.96 8.55 2.62
N ILE A 23 -5.25 7.44 2.40
CA ILE A 23 -4.06 7.39 1.53
C ILE A 23 -4.53 7.10 0.10
N ALA A 24 -4.18 7.98 -0.83
CA ALA A 24 -4.64 7.88 -2.21
C ALA A 24 -4.03 6.65 -2.89
N ARG A 25 -4.88 5.84 -3.52
CA ARG A 25 -4.47 4.67 -4.29
C ARG A 25 -3.76 5.09 -5.58
N LEU A 26 -2.42 4.99 -5.59
CA LEU A 26 -1.59 5.32 -6.77
C LEU A 26 -1.11 4.10 -7.55
N LEU A 27 -1.30 2.90 -7.00
CA LEU A 27 -0.82 1.66 -7.58
C LEU A 27 -2.00 0.75 -7.89
N ASP A 28 -1.88 0.02 -9.00
CA ASP A 28 -2.76 -1.09 -9.30
C ASP A 28 -2.11 -2.43 -8.92
N PRO A 29 -2.87 -3.39 -8.37
CA PRO A 29 -2.35 -4.70 -8.00
C PRO A 29 -1.66 -5.43 -9.15
N GLU A 30 -2.07 -5.18 -10.39
CA GLU A 30 -1.49 -5.83 -11.57
C GLU A 30 -0.09 -5.31 -11.90
N ASP A 31 0.19 -4.03 -11.61
CA ASP A 31 1.50 -3.42 -11.83
C ASP A 31 2.49 -3.74 -10.69
N VAL A 32 1.97 -4.21 -9.55
CA VAL A 32 2.76 -4.60 -8.37
C VAL A 32 2.99 -6.10 -8.32
N ASP A 33 2.01 -6.92 -8.73
CA ASP A 33 2.11 -8.39 -8.77
C ASP A 33 2.86 -8.89 -10.02
N VAL A 34 4.08 -8.40 -10.21
CA VAL A 34 5.02 -8.77 -11.27
C VAL A 34 6.37 -9.13 -10.65
N GLU A 35 7.26 -9.75 -11.43
CA GLU A 35 8.58 -10.17 -10.95
C GLU A 35 9.43 -9.02 -10.40
N SER A 36 9.30 -7.82 -11.00
CA SER A 36 10.05 -6.62 -10.61
C SER A 36 9.19 -5.36 -10.81
N PRO A 37 8.46 -4.91 -9.78
CA PRO A 37 7.68 -3.66 -9.85
C PRO A 37 8.59 -2.42 -9.87
N ASP A 38 8.05 -1.28 -10.32
CA ASP A 38 8.80 -0.02 -10.37
C ASP A 38 9.05 0.55 -8.96
N GLU A 39 10.32 0.59 -8.56
CA GLU A 39 10.74 0.99 -7.22
C GLU A 39 10.30 2.43 -6.88
N LYS A 40 10.32 3.35 -7.85
CA LYS A 40 9.93 4.75 -7.60
C LYS A 40 8.44 4.88 -7.32
N SER A 41 7.63 4.13 -8.04
CA SER A 41 6.18 4.04 -7.83
C SER A 41 5.87 3.47 -6.46
N ILE A 42 6.53 2.36 -6.08
CA ILE A 42 6.38 1.76 -4.74
C ILE A 42 6.79 2.76 -3.65
N MET A 43 7.97 3.38 -3.76
CA MET A 43 8.46 4.34 -2.79
C MET A 43 7.54 5.55 -2.66
N THR A 44 7.00 6.06 -3.77
CA THR A 44 6.06 7.18 -3.76
C THR A 44 4.77 6.82 -3.02
N TYR A 45 4.25 5.61 -3.23
CA TYR A 45 3.07 5.15 -2.52
C TYR A 45 3.34 4.96 -1.02
N VAL A 46 4.44 4.29 -0.67
CA VAL A 46 4.83 4.05 0.73
C VAL A 46 5.12 5.36 1.47
N ALA A 47 5.72 6.36 0.82
CA ALA A 47 6.00 7.66 1.41
C ALA A 47 4.71 8.38 1.89
N GLN A 48 3.56 8.13 1.27
CA GLN A 48 2.29 8.69 1.76
C GLN A 48 1.92 8.20 3.16
N PHE A 49 2.28 6.96 3.51
CA PHE A 49 2.06 6.43 4.86
C PHE A 49 2.91 7.19 5.87
N LEU A 50 4.16 7.49 5.55
CA LEU A 50 5.05 8.29 6.41
C LEU A 50 4.60 9.73 6.55
N HIS A 51 4.07 10.34 5.49
CA HIS A 51 3.49 11.69 5.60
C HIS A 51 2.22 11.72 6.45
N ARG A 52 1.42 10.65 6.41
CA ARG A 52 0.16 10.55 7.16
C ARG A 52 0.36 10.12 8.61
N TYR A 53 1.39 9.34 8.87
CA TYR A 53 1.83 8.80 10.15
C TYR A 53 3.36 8.97 10.26
N PRO A 54 3.85 10.21 10.44
CA PRO A 54 5.27 10.42 10.66
C PRO A 54 5.67 9.71 11.95
N GLU A 55 6.66 8.82 11.89
CA GLU A 55 7.19 8.13 13.08
C GLU A 55 7.55 9.18 14.14
N GLY A 56 6.87 9.16 15.29
CA GLY A 56 7.16 10.07 16.40
C GLY A 56 5.99 10.62 17.21
N GLU A 57 4.73 10.24 16.98
CA GLU A 57 3.75 10.38 18.06
C GLU A 57 3.93 9.19 18.99
N ASP A 58 4.66 9.44 20.08
CA ASP A 58 4.69 8.58 21.26
C ASP A 58 3.26 8.12 21.54
N VAL A 59 2.99 6.83 21.29
CA VAL A 59 1.78 6.19 21.78
C VAL A 59 1.95 6.10 23.29
N GLU A 60 1.45 7.10 24.02
CA GLU A 60 1.25 7.03 25.47
C GLU A 60 0.34 5.85 25.84
#